data_AF-A0A947WPB2-F1
#
_entry.id   AF-A0A947WPB2-F1
#
_cell.length_a   1.000
_cell.length_b   1.000
_cell.length_c   1.000
_cell.angle_alpha   90.00
_cell.angle_beta   90.00
_cell.angle_gamma   90.00
#
_symmetry.space_group_name_H-M   'P 1'
#
loop_
_entity.id
_entity.type
_entity.pdbx_description
1 polymer ?
#
loop_
_entity_poly.entity_id
_entity_poly.type
_entity_poly.pdbx_seq_one_letter_code
_entity_poly.pdbx_strand_id
1 'polypeptide(L)'
;YLRFDNLDLTVSGVSNYSNKSTQSPLKKFKKDSDNKHNILMIHGSMAIPDKHAVDDFPFTMAQMEVAEVDYIALGHWHSYFDASKGKVITAYPGAPEAIDFDQKGAGHVIYGEINKDKVKIQKIKVGARSFAKIEVDLTAKEEINDFLEQEIVKRQDPNLALEVVVKGYLGPQSIIRKQELLDNLSEDFYLLKIIDKTHLALDKISLEEFPEELVVGQYVRALLEKIEQADKKEEKEIYEKALQVGVAMLEGKR
;
A
#
# COMPACT_ATOMS: atom_id res chain seq x y z
N TYR A 1 -23.91 -20.64 16.67
CA TYR A 1 -23.86 -21.28 15.34
C TYR A 1 -25.25 -21.20 14.73
N LEU A 2 -25.35 -21.42 13.42
CA LEU A 2 -26.60 -21.57 12.68
C LEU A 2 -26.58 -22.94 11.99
N ARG A 3 -27.68 -23.68 12.08
CA ARG A 3 -27.85 -24.96 11.39
C ARG A 3 -28.78 -24.80 10.19
N PHE A 4 -28.41 -25.45 9.10
CA PHE A 4 -29.16 -25.56 7.86
C PHE A 4 -29.36 -27.05 7.58
N ASP A 5 -30.27 -27.69 8.30
CA ASP A 5 -30.42 -29.15 8.29
C ASP A 5 -30.79 -29.69 6.89
N ASN A 6 -31.53 -28.91 6.11
CA ASN A 6 -31.85 -29.23 4.72
C ASN A 6 -30.62 -29.24 3.79
N LEU A 7 -29.50 -28.66 4.24
CA LEU A 7 -28.21 -28.64 3.56
C LEU A 7 -27.15 -29.48 4.28
N ASP A 8 -27.50 -30.14 5.39
CA ASP A 8 -26.58 -30.90 6.24
C ASP A 8 -25.36 -30.05 6.65
N LEU A 9 -25.61 -28.78 6.99
CA LEU A 9 -24.59 -27.74 7.17
C LEU A 9 -24.75 -26.98 8.49
N THR A 10 -23.65 -26.82 9.21
CA THR A 10 -23.54 -25.91 10.37
C THR A 10 -22.52 -24.81 10.12
N VAL A 11 -22.93 -23.55 10.33
CA VAL A 11 -22.06 -22.38 10.30
C VAL A 11 -21.85 -21.87 11.72
N SER A 12 -20.61 -21.97 12.19
CA SER A 12 -20.19 -21.49 13.51
C SER A 12 -19.40 -20.19 13.40
N GLY A 13 -19.50 -19.33 14.40
CA GLY A 13 -18.76 -18.08 14.45
C GLY A 13 -18.29 -17.78 15.87
N VAL A 14 -17.13 -17.13 15.98
CA VAL A 14 -16.60 -16.61 17.25
C VAL A 14 -16.53 -15.10 17.17
N SER A 15 -17.36 -14.41 17.96
CA SER A 15 -17.39 -12.95 18.00
C SER A 15 -16.24 -12.40 18.84
N ASN A 16 -15.60 -11.34 18.34
CA ASN A 16 -14.68 -10.54 19.13
C ASN A 16 -15.47 -9.45 19.87
N TYR A 17 -15.31 -9.37 21.20
CA TYR A 17 -15.96 -8.36 22.06
C TYR A 17 -15.03 -7.20 22.42
N SER A 18 -13.80 -7.22 21.90
CA SER A 18 -12.78 -6.18 22.05
C SER A 18 -11.99 -6.08 20.75
N ASN A 19 -11.29 -4.95 20.55
CA ASN A 19 -10.42 -4.78 19.38
C ASN A 19 -9.08 -5.52 19.53
N LYS A 20 -8.72 -5.93 20.75
CA LYS A 20 -7.43 -6.57 21.09
C LYS A 20 -7.64 -7.74 22.03
N SER A 21 -6.88 -8.81 21.84
CA SER A 21 -6.85 -10.00 22.67
C SER A 21 -5.63 -10.86 22.34
N THR A 22 -4.98 -11.41 23.37
CA THR A 22 -3.94 -12.45 23.20
C THR A 22 -4.52 -13.86 23.15
N GLN A 23 -5.84 -14.00 23.31
CA GLN A 23 -6.51 -15.29 23.30
C GLN A 23 -6.94 -15.67 21.87
N SER A 24 -6.63 -16.90 21.50
CA SER A 24 -7.07 -17.48 20.23
C SER A 24 -8.59 -17.62 20.15
N PRO A 25 -9.23 -17.24 19.03
CA PRO A 25 -10.67 -17.45 18.81
C PRO A 25 -11.03 -18.95 18.76
N LEU A 26 -10.05 -19.82 18.48
CA LEU A 26 -10.23 -21.27 18.40
C LEU A 26 -10.24 -21.97 19.77
N LYS A 27 -9.87 -21.28 20.86
CA LYS A 27 -9.63 -21.91 22.19
C LYS A 27 -10.79 -22.75 22.72
N LYS A 28 -12.04 -22.36 22.43
CA LYS A 28 -13.25 -23.02 22.92
C LYS A 28 -14.13 -23.57 21.78
N PHE A 29 -13.63 -23.54 20.55
CA PHE A 29 -14.41 -24.00 19.41
C PHE A 29 -14.55 -25.53 19.45
N LYS A 30 -15.76 -26.00 19.14
CA LYS A 30 -16.06 -27.40 18.86
C LYS A 30 -16.98 -27.44 17.66
N LYS A 31 -16.67 -28.30 16.69
CA LYS A 31 -17.53 -28.51 15.53
C LYS A 31 -18.84 -29.16 15.94
N ASP A 32 -19.83 -29.02 15.07
CA ASP A 32 -21.07 -29.74 15.19
C ASP A 32 -20.91 -31.18 14.68
N SER A 33 -21.43 -32.14 15.43
CA SER A 33 -21.42 -33.56 15.06
C SER A 33 -22.69 -34.00 14.34
N ASP A 34 -23.75 -33.20 14.42
CA ASP A 34 -25.07 -33.59 13.91
C ASP A 34 -25.17 -33.37 12.39
N ASN A 35 -24.47 -32.37 11.87
CA ASN A 35 -24.39 -32.06 10.45
C ASN A 35 -23.04 -32.47 9.86
N LYS A 36 -23.05 -33.01 8.64
CA LYS A 36 -21.87 -33.44 7.90
C LYS A 36 -20.93 -32.28 7.60
N HIS A 37 -21.47 -31.16 7.13
CA HIS A 37 -20.68 -30.00 6.72
C HIS A 37 -20.59 -28.96 7.82
N ASN A 38 -19.39 -28.45 8.04
CA ASN A 38 -19.09 -27.44 9.04
C ASN A 38 -18.28 -26.30 8.42
N ILE A 39 -18.75 -25.07 8.60
CA ILE A 39 -18.00 -23.84 8.29
C ILE A 39 -17.74 -23.11 9.60
N LEU A 40 -16.51 -22.63 9.78
CA LEU A 40 -16.13 -21.80 10.92
C LEU A 40 -15.75 -20.40 10.46
N MET A 41 -16.34 -19.38 11.08
CA MET A 41 -16.00 -17.98 10.90
C MET A 41 -15.22 -17.48 12.11
N ILE A 42 -14.01 -16.97 11.88
CA ILE A 42 -13.20 -16.34 12.93
C ILE A 42 -12.58 -15.04 12.45
N HIS A 43 -12.38 -14.12 13.38
CA HIS A 43 -11.72 -12.85 13.13
C HIS A 43 -10.46 -12.74 13.99
N GLY A 44 -9.29 -12.68 13.37
CA GLY A 44 -8.00 -12.60 14.06
C GLY A 44 -6.82 -12.85 13.14
N SER A 45 -5.62 -12.76 13.70
CA SER A 45 -4.37 -12.96 12.95
C SER A 45 -3.86 -14.39 13.05
N MET A 46 -3.55 -14.97 11.89
CA MET A 46 -2.70 -16.17 11.85
C MET A 46 -1.30 -15.79 12.36
N ALA A 47 -0.77 -16.55 13.31
CA ALA A 47 0.50 -16.28 13.98
C ALA A 47 1.71 -16.59 13.09
N ILE A 48 1.86 -15.82 12.00
CA ILE A 48 2.98 -15.89 11.08
C ILE A 48 4.09 -14.96 11.61
N PRO A 49 5.35 -15.43 11.77
CA PRO A 49 6.46 -14.60 12.22
C PRO A 49 6.53 -13.28 11.44
N ASP A 50 6.72 -12.18 12.17
CA ASP A 50 6.84 -10.80 11.66
C ASP A 50 5.61 -10.26 10.90
N LYS A 51 4.48 -10.98 10.92
CA LYS A 51 3.26 -10.61 10.18
C LYS A 51 1.99 -10.60 11.04
N HIS A 52 2.13 -10.61 12.37
CA HIS A 52 1.01 -10.49 13.28
C HIS A 52 1.39 -9.70 14.53
N ALA A 53 0.41 -9.00 15.11
CA ALA A 53 0.54 -8.50 16.47
C ALA A 53 0.14 -9.58 17.48
N VAL A 54 0.80 -9.58 18.63
CA VAL A 54 0.56 -10.57 19.70
C VAL A 54 -0.84 -10.46 20.31
N ASP A 55 -1.48 -9.30 20.16
CA ASP A 55 -2.79 -8.97 20.71
C ASP A 55 -3.89 -8.86 19.64
N ASP A 56 -3.69 -9.47 18.47
CA ASP A 56 -4.67 -9.51 17.37
C ASP A 56 -5.39 -10.85 17.25
N PHE A 57 -5.85 -11.41 18.38
CA PHE A 57 -6.56 -12.70 18.42
C PHE A 57 -5.76 -13.83 17.74
N PRO A 58 -4.50 -14.08 18.18
CA PRO A 58 -3.58 -14.94 17.45
C PRO A 58 -4.06 -16.39 17.40
N PHE A 59 -3.88 -17.05 16.27
CA PHE A 59 -4.09 -18.49 16.13
C PHE A 59 -3.08 -19.16 15.20
N THR A 60 -2.88 -20.46 15.36
CA THR A 60 -1.90 -21.22 14.56
C THR A 60 -2.57 -22.16 13.56
N MET A 61 -1.81 -22.62 12.57
CA MET A 61 -2.24 -23.68 11.66
C MET A 61 -2.65 -24.96 12.42
N ALA A 62 -1.89 -25.36 13.44
CA ALA A 62 -2.21 -26.54 14.23
C ALA A 62 -3.57 -26.42 14.95
N GLN A 63 -3.94 -25.22 15.41
CA GLN A 63 -5.27 -24.99 15.99
C GLN A 63 -6.38 -25.10 14.93
N MET A 64 -6.13 -24.64 13.71
CA MET A 64 -7.07 -24.78 12.59
C MET A 64 -7.25 -26.24 12.17
N GLU A 65 -6.17 -27.04 12.17
CA GLU A 65 -6.22 -28.48 11.90
C GLU A 65 -7.10 -29.23 12.90
N VAL A 66 -7.01 -28.87 14.20
CA VAL A 66 -7.83 -29.45 15.27
C VAL A 66 -9.31 -29.05 15.21
N ALA A 67 -9.67 -27.99 14.48
CA ALA A 67 -11.06 -27.57 14.34
C ALA A 67 -11.88 -28.58 13.51
N GLU A 68 -11.24 -29.33 12.61
CA GLU A 68 -11.85 -30.41 11.80
C GLU A 68 -13.14 -29.99 11.05
N VAL A 69 -13.15 -28.77 10.50
CA VAL A 69 -14.24 -28.23 9.68
C VAL A 69 -13.88 -28.23 8.19
N ASP A 70 -14.90 -28.17 7.32
CA ASP A 70 -14.71 -28.17 5.86
C ASP A 70 -14.06 -26.87 5.36
N TYR A 71 -14.41 -25.72 5.97
CA TYR A 71 -13.86 -24.42 5.60
C TYR A 71 -13.76 -23.48 6.80
N ILE A 72 -12.67 -22.73 6.88
CA ILE A 72 -12.51 -21.65 7.86
C ILE A 72 -12.50 -20.31 7.10
N ALA A 73 -13.54 -19.50 7.32
CA ALA A 73 -13.65 -18.15 6.82
C ALA A 73 -12.92 -17.19 7.78
N LEU A 74 -11.80 -16.64 7.34
CA LEU A 74 -10.99 -15.73 8.14
C LEU A 74 -11.37 -14.26 7.87
N GLY A 75 -11.30 -13.44 8.92
CA GLY A 75 -11.32 -11.98 8.84
C GLY A 75 -10.23 -11.38 9.71
N HIS A 76 -9.93 -10.09 9.49
CA HIS A 76 -8.93 -9.21 10.16
C HIS A 76 -7.97 -8.60 9.15
N TRP A 77 -7.35 -9.40 8.29
CA TRP A 77 -6.44 -8.89 7.26
C TRP A 77 -7.20 -8.32 6.07
N HIS A 78 -6.78 -7.13 5.62
CA HIS A 78 -7.42 -6.41 4.51
C HIS A 78 -6.90 -6.83 3.12
N SER A 79 -5.78 -7.56 3.07
CA SER A 79 -5.28 -8.20 1.86
C SER A 79 -5.78 -9.63 1.75
N TYR A 80 -6.08 -10.07 0.51
CA TYR A 80 -6.34 -11.49 0.26
C TYR A 80 -5.13 -12.35 0.66
N PHE A 81 -5.40 -13.44 1.38
CA PHE A 81 -4.38 -14.43 1.72
C PHE A 81 -5.00 -15.82 1.77
N ASP A 82 -4.55 -16.71 0.87
CA ASP A 82 -4.89 -18.12 0.94
C ASP A 82 -3.99 -18.79 1.98
N ALA A 83 -4.60 -19.22 3.09
CA ALA A 83 -3.93 -19.86 4.19
C ALA A 83 -4.12 -21.38 4.17
N SER A 84 -4.64 -21.95 3.07
CA SER A 84 -4.92 -23.37 2.95
C SER A 84 -3.63 -24.19 3.03
N LYS A 85 -3.64 -25.25 3.84
CA LYS A 85 -2.50 -26.17 3.98
C LYS A 85 -2.98 -27.57 4.33
N GLY A 86 -2.46 -28.57 3.60
CA GLY A 86 -2.85 -29.95 3.82
C GLY A 86 -4.35 -30.16 3.59
N LYS A 87 -5.07 -30.54 4.65
CA LYS A 87 -6.53 -30.73 4.62
C LYS A 87 -7.34 -29.48 5.01
N VAL A 88 -6.67 -28.45 5.56
CA VAL A 88 -7.35 -27.22 5.98
C VAL A 88 -7.54 -26.32 4.76
N ILE A 89 -8.79 -26.03 4.43
CA ILE A 89 -9.16 -25.03 3.41
C ILE A 89 -9.57 -23.75 4.15
N THR A 90 -8.85 -22.66 3.90
CA THR A 90 -9.02 -21.43 4.67
C THR A 90 -8.39 -20.24 3.95
N ALA A 91 -9.02 -19.08 4.04
CA ALA A 91 -8.48 -17.87 3.45
C ALA A 91 -9.06 -16.61 4.08
N TYR A 92 -8.25 -15.54 4.06
CA TYR A 92 -8.71 -14.18 4.25
C TYR A 92 -9.20 -13.62 2.90
N PRO A 93 -10.45 -13.16 2.78
CA PRO A 93 -10.94 -12.55 1.56
C PRO A 93 -10.29 -11.17 1.30
N GLY A 94 -9.77 -10.53 2.36
CA GLY A 94 -9.38 -9.13 2.35
C GLY A 94 -10.59 -8.21 2.55
N ALA A 95 -10.36 -6.90 2.42
CA ALA A 95 -11.44 -5.92 2.39
C ALA A 95 -12.18 -6.01 1.04
N PRO A 96 -13.52 -5.88 1.01
CA PRO A 96 -14.30 -5.95 -0.23
C PRO A 96 -14.08 -4.73 -1.15
N GLU A 97 -13.59 -3.62 -0.59
CA GLU A 97 -13.10 -2.44 -1.32
C GLU A 97 -11.78 -2.01 -0.67
N ALA A 98 -10.82 -1.54 -1.48
CA ALA A 98 -9.57 -1.02 -0.94
C ALA A 98 -9.80 0.37 -0.34
N ILE A 99 -9.22 0.64 0.83
CA ILE A 99 -9.33 1.96 1.49
C ILE A 99 -7.98 2.64 1.72
N ASP A 100 -6.87 1.95 1.46
CA ASP A 100 -5.51 2.49 1.62
C ASP A 100 -4.50 1.79 0.67
N PHE A 101 -3.34 2.42 0.45
CA PHE A 101 -2.26 1.99 -0.44
C PHE A 101 -1.51 0.74 0.05
N ASP A 102 -1.60 0.41 1.33
CA ASP A 102 -0.96 -0.78 1.92
C ASP A 102 -1.80 -2.06 1.75
N GLN A 103 -3.07 -1.94 1.37
CA GLN A 103 -4.03 -3.05 1.24
C GLN A 103 -3.94 -3.77 -0.11
N LYS A 104 -2.72 -4.14 -0.52
CA LYS A 104 -2.49 -4.85 -1.77
C LYS A 104 -3.31 -6.14 -1.81
N GLY A 105 -4.11 -6.33 -2.85
CA GLY A 105 -4.95 -7.52 -3.01
C GLY A 105 -6.33 -7.44 -2.34
N ALA A 106 -6.71 -6.28 -1.77
CA ALA A 106 -8.09 -5.97 -1.40
C ALA A 106 -9.01 -5.88 -2.65
N GLY A 107 -10.30 -5.67 -2.40
CA GLY A 107 -11.33 -5.56 -3.42
C GLY A 107 -11.98 -6.89 -3.78
N HIS A 108 -11.90 -7.92 -2.93
CA HIS A 108 -12.33 -9.27 -3.27
C HIS A 108 -13.27 -9.86 -2.21
N VAL A 109 -14.03 -10.85 -2.64
CA VAL A 109 -14.73 -11.81 -1.78
C VAL A 109 -14.28 -13.21 -2.15
N ILE A 110 -14.56 -14.16 -1.27
CA ILE A 110 -14.38 -15.58 -1.55
C ILE A 110 -15.75 -16.17 -1.86
N TYR A 111 -15.84 -16.80 -3.02
CA TYR A 111 -16.94 -17.70 -3.35
C TYR A 111 -16.49 -19.14 -3.10
N GLY A 112 -17.26 -19.86 -2.31
CA GLY A 112 -16.99 -21.24 -1.95
C GLY A 112 -18.09 -22.17 -2.46
N GLU A 113 -17.69 -23.33 -2.98
CA GLU A 113 -18.57 -24.47 -3.24
C GLU A 113 -18.19 -25.64 -2.34
N ILE A 114 -19.17 -26.18 -1.65
CA ILE A 114 -19.03 -27.41 -0.87
C ILE A 114 -19.88 -28.49 -1.55
N ASN A 115 -19.20 -29.49 -2.11
CA ASN A 115 -19.83 -30.60 -2.81
C ASN A 115 -19.33 -31.92 -2.24
N LYS A 116 -20.23 -32.66 -1.57
CA LYS A 116 -19.97 -33.96 -0.93
C LYS A 116 -18.83 -33.94 0.09
N ASP A 117 -17.58 -34.00 -0.36
CA ASP A 117 -16.35 -34.05 0.46
C ASP A 117 -15.24 -33.14 -0.11
N LYS A 118 -15.59 -32.27 -1.07
CA LYS A 118 -14.65 -31.32 -1.69
C LYS A 118 -15.14 -29.90 -1.47
N VAL A 119 -14.26 -29.09 -0.90
CA VAL A 119 -14.41 -27.63 -0.84
C VAL A 119 -13.55 -27.02 -1.91
N LYS A 120 -14.13 -26.12 -2.70
CA LYS A 120 -13.41 -25.25 -3.63
C LYS A 120 -13.68 -23.81 -3.25
N ILE A 121 -12.64 -23.00 -3.21
CA ILE A 121 -12.77 -21.56 -3.02
C ILE A 121 -12.19 -20.85 -4.25
N GLN A 122 -12.83 -19.77 -4.66
CA GLN A 122 -12.35 -18.87 -5.68
C GLN A 122 -12.44 -17.42 -5.20
N LYS A 123 -11.40 -16.66 -5.51
CA LYS A 123 -11.36 -15.22 -5.24
C LYS A 123 -12.09 -14.48 -6.36
N ILE A 124 -13.11 -13.70 -6.02
CA ILE A 124 -13.90 -12.90 -6.96
C ILE A 124 -13.65 -11.41 -6.68
N LYS A 125 -13.26 -10.65 -7.71
CA LYS A 125 -13.11 -9.19 -7.62
C LYS A 125 -14.50 -8.55 -7.54
N VAL A 126 -14.74 -7.75 -6.51
CA VAL A 126 -15.99 -7.01 -6.30
C VAL A 126 -15.77 -5.51 -6.08
N GLY A 127 -14.60 -5.12 -5.57
CA GLY A 127 -14.26 -3.72 -5.35
C GLY A 127 -14.11 -2.99 -6.68
N ALA A 128 -14.71 -1.82 -6.77
CA ALA A 128 -14.62 -0.98 -7.96
C ALA A 128 -13.26 -0.29 -8.02
N ARG A 129 -12.68 0.04 -6.86
CA ARG A 129 -11.45 0.82 -6.77
C ARG A 129 -10.22 -0.07 -6.65
N SER A 130 -9.08 0.50 -7.02
CA SER A 130 -7.77 -0.09 -6.84
C SER A 130 -6.79 0.95 -6.34
N PHE A 131 -5.74 0.51 -5.64
CA PHE A 131 -4.69 1.38 -5.12
C PHE A 131 -3.36 0.86 -5.63
N ALA A 132 -2.54 1.75 -6.17
CA ALA A 132 -1.20 1.44 -6.62
C ALA A 132 -0.21 2.50 -6.12
N LYS A 133 1.00 2.03 -5.87
CA LYS A 133 2.15 2.88 -5.56
C LYS A 133 3.25 2.56 -6.55
N ILE A 134 3.78 3.59 -7.19
CA ILE A 134 4.92 3.49 -8.11
C ILE A 134 6.06 4.36 -7.63
N GLU A 135 7.27 3.96 -8.00
CA GLU A 135 8.47 4.77 -7.83
C GLU A 135 8.99 5.13 -9.22
N VAL A 136 9.26 6.43 -9.43
CA VAL A 136 9.76 6.96 -10.70
C VAL A 136 11.10 7.64 -10.43
N ASP A 137 12.16 7.18 -11.08
CA ASP A 137 13.49 7.78 -10.98
C ASP A 137 13.71 8.76 -12.14
N LEU A 138 13.98 10.02 -11.80
CA LEU A 138 14.22 11.12 -12.74
C LEU A 138 15.71 11.43 -12.95
N THR A 139 16.61 10.66 -12.35
CA THR A 139 18.05 10.86 -12.52
C THR A 139 18.42 10.82 -14.00
N ALA A 140 19.15 11.86 -14.44
CA ALA A 140 19.62 12.01 -15.83
C ALA A 140 18.51 12.03 -16.90
N LYS A 141 17.30 12.46 -16.54
CA LYS A 141 16.25 12.80 -17.52
C LYS A 141 16.34 14.29 -17.87
N GLU A 142 16.18 14.63 -19.15
CA GLU A 142 16.22 16.01 -19.64
C GLU A 142 14.84 16.67 -19.52
N GLU A 143 13.81 16.02 -20.07
CA GLU A 143 12.40 16.46 -19.98
C GLU A 143 11.70 15.77 -18.81
N ILE A 144 12.10 16.13 -17.58
CA ILE A 144 11.68 15.44 -16.36
C ILE A 144 10.15 15.44 -16.15
N ASN A 145 9.46 16.53 -16.50
CA ASN A 145 8.02 16.66 -16.30
C ASN A 145 7.27 15.81 -17.33
N ASP A 146 7.65 15.88 -18.61
CA ASP A 146 7.05 15.10 -19.69
C ASP A 146 7.27 13.59 -19.46
N PHE A 147 8.47 13.20 -19.01
CA PHE A 147 8.75 11.81 -18.64
C PHE A 147 7.88 11.35 -17.46
N LEU A 148 7.76 12.18 -16.41
CA LEU A 148 6.92 11.88 -15.26
C LEU A 148 5.44 11.77 -15.65
N GLU A 149 4.94 12.70 -16.47
CA GLU A 149 3.59 12.66 -17.03
C GLU A 149 3.34 11.37 -17.80
N GLN A 150 4.24 10.97 -18.69
CA GLN A 150 4.13 9.72 -19.43
C GLN A 150 4.08 8.49 -18.51
N GLU A 151 4.85 8.47 -17.42
CA GLU A 151 4.77 7.38 -16.44
C GLU A 151 3.44 7.35 -15.68
N ILE A 152 2.83 8.51 -15.42
CA ILE A 152 1.52 8.61 -14.80
C ILE A 152 0.44 8.14 -15.78
N VAL A 153 0.41 8.69 -17.00
CA VAL A 153 -0.60 8.42 -18.03
C VAL A 153 -0.66 6.93 -18.42
N LYS A 154 0.48 6.21 -18.41
CA LYS A 154 0.52 4.75 -18.63
C LYS A 154 -0.38 3.95 -17.68
N ARG A 155 -0.81 4.55 -16.56
CA ARG A 155 -1.60 3.92 -15.50
C ARG A 155 -2.98 4.56 -15.34
N GLN A 156 -3.37 5.46 -16.25
CA GLN A 156 -4.67 6.11 -16.26
C GLN A 156 -5.80 5.08 -16.11
N ASP A 157 -6.59 5.27 -15.05
CA ASP A 157 -7.79 4.50 -14.76
C ASP A 157 -8.63 5.32 -13.76
N PRO A 158 -9.87 5.71 -14.10
CA PRO A 158 -10.73 6.52 -13.24
C PRO A 158 -11.11 5.83 -11.92
N ASN A 159 -10.77 4.55 -11.75
CA ASN A 159 -10.95 3.78 -10.52
C ASN A 159 -9.66 3.56 -9.72
N LEU A 160 -8.53 4.04 -10.21
CA LEU A 160 -7.24 3.87 -9.55
C LEU A 160 -6.92 5.06 -8.65
N ALA A 161 -6.61 4.79 -7.39
CA ALA A 161 -5.82 5.68 -6.55
C ALA A 161 -4.33 5.40 -6.80
N LEU A 162 -3.59 6.37 -7.34
CA LEU A 162 -2.18 6.26 -7.67
C LEU A 162 -1.33 7.17 -6.79
N GLU A 163 -0.40 6.58 -6.03
CA GLU A 163 0.68 7.29 -5.35
C GLU A 163 1.98 7.15 -6.16
N VAL A 164 2.49 8.27 -6.64
CA VAL A 164 3.72 8.37 -7.42
C VAL A 164 4.81 8.93 -6.52
N VAL A 165 5.78 8.10 -6.15
CA VAL A 165 6.97 8.56 -5.41
C VAL A 165 8.07 8.83 -6.40
N VAL A 166 8.40 10.10 -6.56
CA VAL A 166 9.45 10.57 -7.47
C VAL A 166 10.77 10.60 -6.73
N LYS A 167 11.82 10.00 -7.29
CA LYS A 167 13.17 9.92 -6.71
C LYS A 167 14.20 10.33 -7.75
N GLY A 168 15.43 10.48 -7.30
CA GLY A 168 16.59 10.74 -8.16
C GLY A 168 17.25 12.07 -7.89
N TYR A 169 18.33 12.34 -8.63
CA TYR A 169 19.14 13.55 -8.49
C TYR A 169 18.91 14.51 -9.66
N LEU A 170 18.40 15.68 -9.34
CA LEU A 170 18.01 16.72 -10.30
C LEU A 170 19.01 17.89 -10.27
N GLY A 171 19.27 18.48 -11.43
CA GLY A 171 20.11 19.68 -11.53
C GLY A 171 19.46 20.91 -10.88
N PRO A 172 20.21 21.99 -10.66
CA PRO A 172 19.73 23.18 -9.95
C PRO A 172 18.55 23.88 -10.67
N GLN A 173 18.42 23.69 -11.98
CA GLN A 173 17.36 24.28 -12.80
C GLN A 173 16.16 23.34 -13.05
N SER A 174 16.23 22.09 -12.60
CA SER A 174 15.23 21.06 -12.88
C SER A 174 14.22 20.99 -11.74
N ILE A 175 13.00 21.47 -11.99
CA ILE A 175 11.89 21.44 -11.02
C ILE A 175 10.73 20.57 -11.49
N ILE A 176 10.15 19.80 -10.58
CA ILE A 176 8.91 19.06 -10.82
C ILE A 176 7.74 20.03 -10.68
N ARG A 177 6.99 20.22 -11.78
CA ARG A 177 5.76 21.04 -11.82
C ARG A 177 4.57 20.26 -11.29
N LYS A 178 4.65 19.89 -10.01
CA LYS A 178 3.69 19.01 -9.35
C LYS A 178 2.24 19.51 -9.48
N GLN A 179 2.01 20.81 -9.34
CA GLN A 179 0.65 21.36 -9.40
C GLN A 179 0.07 21.24 -10.81
N GLU A 180 0.84 21.57 -11.84
CA GLU A 180 0.43 21.43 -13.24
C GLU A 180 0.10 19.97 -13.59
N LEU A 181 0.94 19.02 -13.16
CA LEU A 181 0.66 17.59 -13.35
C LEU A 181 -0.62 17.15 -12.64
N LEU A 182 -0.89 17.66 -11.44
CA LEU A 182 -2.13 17.37 -10.72
C LEU A 182 -3.34 17.99 -11.41
N ASP A 183 -3.24 19.25 -11.85
CA ASP A 183 -4.33 19.95 -12.53
C ASP A 183 -4.69 19.25 -13.85
N ASN A 184 -3.69 18.76 -14.59
CA ASN A 184 -3.88 18.10 -15.88
C ASN A 184 -4.37 16.65 -15.76
N LEU A 185 -3.94 15.92 -14.74
CA LEU A 185 -4.10 14.46 -14.69
C LEU A 185 -5.02 13.97 -13.57
N SER A 186 -5.46 14.80 -12.62
CA SER A 186 -6.22 14.28 -11.47
C SER A 186 -7.58 13.69 -11.84
N GLU A 187 -8.23 14.20 -12.91
CA GLU A 187 -9.54 13.69 -13.36
C GLU A 187 -9.46 12.29 -14.00
N ASP A 188 -8.25 11.87 -14.39
CA ASP A 188 -7.98 10.57 -15.00
C ASP A 188 -7.87 9.42 -13.97
N PHE A 189 -7.91 9.76 -12.68
CA PHE A 189 -7.74 8.85 -11.56
C PHE A 189 -8.85 9.03 -10.53
N TYR A 190 -9.07 8.01 -9.71
CA TYR A 190 -9.88 8.20 -8.50
C TYR A 190 -9.18 9.11 -7.48
N LEU A 191 -7.86 9.01 -7.41
CA LEU A 191 -6.98 9.86 -6.61
C LEU A 191 -5.58 9.84 -7.22
N LEU A 192 -4.98 11.00 -7.48
CA LEU A 192 -3.58 11.10 -7.86
C LEU A 192 -2.80 11.82 -6.76
N LYS A 193 -1.71 11.19 -6.29
CA LYS A 193 -0.81 11.76 -5.30
C LYS A 193 0.62 11.69 -5.79
N ILE A 194 1.28 12.83 -5.91
CA ILE A 194 2.69 12.92 -6.28
C ILE A 194 3.50 13.30 -5.03
N ILE A 195 4.44 12.44 -4.65
CA ILE A 195 5.38 12.65 -3.54
C ILE A 195 6.77 12.85 -4.15
N ASP A 196 7.28 14.07 -4.02
CA ASP A 196 8.64 14.39 -4.44
C ASP A 196 9.64 14.03 -3.34
N LYS A 197 10.55 13.10 -3.66
CA LYS A 197 11.73 12.71 -2.86
C LYS A 197 13.01 12.83 -3.69
N THR A 198 13.04 13.78 -4.63
CA THR A 198 14.25 14.08 -5.39
C THR A 198 15.24 14.88 -4.55
N HIS A 199 16.52 14.76 -4.89
CA HIS A 199 17.62 15.49 -4.27
C HIS A 199 18.33 16.36 -5.30
N LEU A 200 19.07 17.35 -4.83
CA LEU A 200 19.92 18.18 -5.68
C LEU A 200 21.20 17.42 -6.06
N ALA A 201 21.47 17.34 -7.37
CA ALA A 201 22.73 16.85 -7.90
C ALA A 201 23.82 17.92 -7.71
N LEU A 202 24.46 17.94 -6.53
CA LEU A 202 25.48 18.94 -6.18
C LEU A 202 26.66 18.94 -7.17
N ASP A 203 27.03 17.78 -7.69
CA ASP A 203 28.07 17.58 -8.69
C ASP A 203 27.74 18.20 -10.05
N LYS A 204 26.46 18.52 -10.30
CA LYS A 204 25.99 19.18 -11.53
C LYS A 204 25.89 20.70 -11.39
N ILE A 205 26.31 21.29 -10.27
CA ILE A 205 26.30 22.74 -10.09
C ILE A 205 27.64 23.29 -10.54
N SER A 206 27.64 24.05 -11.65
CA SER A 206 28.78 24.83 -12.07
C SER A 206 28.64 26.27 -11.60
N LEU A 207 29.52 26.75 -10.73
CA LEU A 207 29.49 28.16 -10.29
C LEU A 207 29.79 29.16 -11.41
N GLU A 208 30.37 28.70 -12.52
CA GLU A 208 30.57 29.51 -13.73
C GLU A 208 29.23 29.86 -14.40
N GLU A 209 28.21 28.99 -14.27
CA GLU A 209 26.84 29.25 -14.74
C GLU A 209 26.10 30.25 -13.85
N PHE A 210 26.62 30.52 -12.65
CA PHE A 210 26.03 31.43 -11.67
C PHE A 210 27.04 32.50 -11.19
N PRO A 211 27.34 33.52 -12.03
CA PRO A 211 28.29 34.59 -11.71
C PRO A 211 27.97 35.31 -10.38
N GLU A 212 29.00 35.64 -9.61
CA GLU A 212 28.86 36.19 -8.25
C GLU A 212 28.27 37.60 -8.22
N GLU A 213 28.40 38.33 -9.32
CA GLU A 213 27.85 39.66 -9.51
C GLU A 213 26.32 39.64 -9.61
N LEU A 214 25.73 38.47 -9.88
CA LEU A 214 24.28 38.28 -10.01
C LEU A 214 23.65 37.77 -8.72
N VAL A 215 22.40 38.16 -8.49
CA VAL A 215 21.59 37.71 -7.35
C VAL A 215 21.51 36.18 -7.28
N VAL A 216 21.33 35.52 -8.42
CA VAL A 216 21.27 34.04 -8.48
C VAL A 216 22.60 33.40 -8.07
N GLY A 217 23.74 34.00 -8.44
CA GLY A 217 25.07 33.50 -8.05
C GLY A 217 25.35 33.65 -6.57
N GLN A 218 24.95 34.77 -5.96
CA GLN A 218 25.04 34.96 -4.50
C GLN A 218 24.12 34.00 -3.76
N TYR A 219 22.90 33.78 -4.29
CA TYR A 219 21.92 32.86 -3.74
C TYR A 219 22.43 31.40 -3.73
N VAL A 220 22.99 30.93 -4.86
CA VAL A 220 23.56 29.58 -4.98
C VAL A 220 24.70 29.38 -3.97
N ARG A 221 25.66 30.32 -3.89
CA ARG A 221 26.77 30.23 -2.92
C ARG A 221 26.27 30.18 -1.48
N ALA A 222 25.34 31.05 -1.11
CA ALA A 222 24.79 31.11 0.25
C ALA A 222 24.07 29.81 0.65
N LEU A 223 23.35 29.15 -0.27
CA LEU A 223 22.70 27.88 0.03
C LEU A 223 23.66 26.69 -0.02
N LEU A 224 24.67 26.69 -0.88
CA LEU A 224 25.72 25.67 -0.84
C LEU A 224 26.45 25.66 0.51
N GLU A 225 26.78 26.84 1.05
CA GLU A 225 27.39 26.96 2.38
C GLU A 225 26.47 26.39 3.47
N LYS A 226 25.16 26.70 3.42
CA LYS A 226 24.18 26.12 4.37
C LYS A 226 24.03 24.62 4.23
N ILE A 227 24.08 24.08 3.02
CA ILE A 227 24.05 22.63 2.76
C ILE A 227 25.27 21.94 3.36
N GLU A 228 26.45 22.56 3.26
CA GLU A 228 27.69 22.03 3.83
C GLU A 228 27.69 22.07 5.37
N GLN A 229 27.14 23.14 5.96
CA GLN A 229 27.05 23.34 7.41
C GLN A 229 25.90 22.58 8.08
N ALA A 230 24.99 21.96 7.32
CA ALA A 230 23.81 21.31 7.89
C ALA A 230 24.17 19.98 8.59
N ASP A 231 23.95 19.92 9.91
CA ASP A 231 24.21 18.71 10.71
C ASP A 231 23.10 17.65 10.55
N LYS A 232 21.88 18.08 10.21
CA LYS A 232 20.70 17.20 10.11
C LYS A 232 20.31 16.97 8.67
N LYS A 233 19.96 15.71 8.36
CA LYS A 233 19.49 15.30 7.03
C LYS A 233 18.28 16.11 6.55
N GLU A 234 17.30 16.31 7.43
CA GLU A 234 16.07 17.07 7.13
C GLU A 234 16.38 18.54 6.78
N GLU A 235 17.34 19.14 7.47
CA GLU A 235 17.76 20.53 7.21
C GLU A 235 18.49 20.63 5.87
N LYS A 236 19.38 19.67 5.59
CA LYS A 236 20.05 19.57 4.29
C LYS A 236 19.05 19.45 3.13
N GLU A 237 18.03 18.59 3.27
CA GLU A 237 16.97 18.43 2.27
C GLU A 237 16.18 19.72 2.03
N ILE A 238 15.92 20.51 3.09
CA ILE A 238 15.28 21.82 2.96
C ILE A 238 16.16 22.78 2.15
N TYR A 239 17.47 22.86 2.42
CA TYR A 239 18.36 23.75 1.68
C TYR A 239 18.59 23.30 0.23
N GLU A 240 18.70 22.00 -0.04
CA GLU A 240 18.73 21.46 -1.41
C GLU A 240 17.47 21.87 -2.19
N LYS A 241 16.29 21.73 -1.57
CA LYS A 241 15.02 22.11 -2.20
C LYS A 241 14.91 23.62 -2.40
N ALA A 242 15.33 24.40 -1.40
CA ALA A 242 15.35 25.86 -1.50
C ALA A 242 16.25 26.30 -2.66
N LEU A 243 17.43 25.71 -2.82
CA LEU A 243 18.35 26.03 -3.93
C LEU A 243 17.69 25.75 -5.28
N GLN A 244 17.12 24.56 -5.48
CA GLN A 244 16.45 24.21 -6.74
C GLN A 244 15.29 25.16 -7.07
N VAL A 245 14.38 25.39 -6.11
CA VAL A 245 13.20 26.23 -6.32
C VAL A 245 13.62 27.69 -6.52
N GLY A 246 14.58 28.19 -5.73
CA GLY A 246 15.05 29.57 -5.82
C GLY A 246 15.78 29.86 -7.12
N VAL A 247 16.66 28.95 -7.58
CA VAL A 247 17.32 29.08 -8.89
C VAL A 247 16.29 29.09 -10.01
N ALA A 248 15.35 28.13 -10.01
CA ALA A 248 14.29 28.10 -11.02
C ALA A 248 13.47 29.40 -11.04
N MET A 249 13.06 29.92 -9.88
CA MET A 249 12.30 31.17 -9.79
C MET A 249 13.11 32.39 -10.26
N LEU A 250 14.39 32.49 -9.91
CA LEU A 250 15.25 33.62 -10.31
C LEU A 250 15.58 33.60 -11.80
N GLU A 251 15.59 32.43 -12.43
CA GLU A 251 15.73 32.26 -13.89
C GLU A 251 14.40 32.37 -14.65
N GLY A 252 13.27 32.60 -13.95
CA GLY A 252 11.96 32.73 -14.56
C GLY A 252 11.31 31.40 -14.97
N LYS A 253 11.82 30.27 -14.51
CA LYS A 253 11.21 28.93 -14.68
C LYS A 253 10.15 28.75 -13.60
N ARG A 254 8.87 28.70 -14.01
CA ARG A 254 7.73 28.36 -13.16
C ARG A 254 7.33 26.90 -13.33
#